data_AF-A0A7C1NI01-F1
#
_entry.id   AF-A0A7C1NI01-F1
#
_cell.length_a   1.000
_cell.length_b   1.000
_cell.length_c   1.000
_cell.angle_alpha   90.00
_cell.angle_beta   90.00
_cell.angle_gamma   90.00
#
_symmetry.space_group_name_H-M   'P 1'
#
loop_
_entity.id
_entity.type
_entity.pdbx_description
1 polymer ?
#
loop_
_entity_poly.entity_id
_entity_poly.type
_entity_poly.pdbx_seq_one_letter_code
_entity_poly.pdbx_strand_id
1 'polypeptide(L)'
;MKKPLLSALLIILLSSCAPKDLEQSTEAKPLPGKWFILRQGHFESIEAPSTSIRPQPWTVQSRVAALSALDHKVFLAVNGWGIVSLDITSLSDPHFEYFYDPLIFRNRTITSLFPDKKTLICHLYFNTLLNTVQQQDLKIQGISLIKLFPIDSIYRFIIPPFQRQNPEWESVSFLVRDQDEFLFEWKHSSPEETYFHYTLLNYREQKEESVDRLLFRESFAFQRVNDLKEPSRLVLVIKKVIKTLIPAEQGNKSTALHFLLKEGDSGVRKRYKYYPPGFSSARHPELYTINLIKRGEDFIALLPQGTLLRTGPGEKDLRILDLPPTPEDIIFTDLYIEDNFLVAAWEEVHFINVGTAGIFLLDISFWH
;
A
#
# COMPACT_ATOMS: atom_id res chain seq x y z
N MET A 1 52.71 37.26 -34.58
CA MET A 1 52.94 36.49 -35.82
C MET A 1 54.15 35.58 -35.62
N LYS A 2 54.00 34.31 -36.04
CA LYS A 2 55.03 33.26 -36.27
C LYS A 2 55.71 32.61 -35.05
N LYS A 3 55.25 31.38 -34.74
CA LYS A 3 56.09 30.26 -34.24
C LYS A 3 56.91 29.67 -35.40
N PRO A 4 58.01 28.94 -35.12
CA PRO A 4 58.06 27.48 -35.37
C PRO A 4 58.64 26.70 -34.17
N LEU A 5 58.14 25.50 -33.80
CA LEU A 5 58.50 24.13 -34.27
C LEU A 5 60.01 23.85 -34.22
N LEU A 6 60.57 22.71 -33.76
CA LEU A 6 60.15 21.45 -33.14
C LEU A 6 61.47 20.65 -32.93
N SER A 7 61.63 19.85 -31.87
CA SER A 7 62.46 18.61 -31.74
C SER A 7 62.75 18.35 -30.24
N ALA A 8 62.12 17.35 -29.59
CA ALA A 8 62.60 15.96 -29.37
C ALA A 8 63.84 15.91 -28.44
N LEU A 9 63.99 15.11 -27.38
CA LEU A 9 63.52 13.78 -26.92
C LEU A 9 63.93 13.72 -25.41
N LEU A 10 63.28 13.01 -24.47
CA LEU A 10 63.64 11.65 -24.04
C LEU A 10 62.80 11.20 -22.80
N ILE A 11 62.05 10.10 -22.95
CA ILE A 11 61.85 8.91 -22.07
C ILE A 11 61.85 9.15 -20.53
N ILE A 12 60.80 8.82 -19.77
CA ILE A 12 60.63 7.51 -19.09
C ILE A 12 59.18 6.98 -19.13
N LEU A 13 59.03 5.81 -19.74
CA LEU A 13 57.94 4.83 -19.56
C LEU A 13 58.32 3.91 -18.39
N LEU A 14 57.45 3.75 -17.39
CA LEU A 14 57.28 2.50 -16.64
C LEU A 14 55.85 2.43 -16.06
N SER A 15 55.03 1.62 -16.72
CA SER A 15 54.16 0.59 -16.12
C SER A 15 53.36 0.92 -14.85
N SER A 16 52.05 1.11 -15.02
CA SER A 16 51.06 0.39 -14.21
C SER A 16 49.82 0.13 -15.07
N CYS A 17 49.82 -1.03 -15.72
CA CYS A 17 48.60 -1.67 -16.18
C CYS A 17 47.87 -2.16 -14.91
N ALA A 18 47.00 -1.32 -14.35
CA ALA A 18 45.97 -1.81 -13.46
C ALA A 18 44.93 -2.56 -14.31
N PRO A 19 44.51 -3.78 -13.94
CA PRO A 19 43.46 -4.47 -14.66
C PRO A 19 42.20 -3.61 -14.59
N LYS A 20 41.66 -3.23 -15.75
CA LYS A 20 40.23 -2.97 -15.88
C LYS A 20 39.58 -4.31 -15.60
N ASP A 21 39.06 -4.49 -14.39
CA ASP A 21 38.09 -5.54 -14.13
C ASP A 21 36.99 -5.37 -15.19
N LEU A 22 36.94 -6.33 -16.11
CA LEU A 22 35.75 -6.55 -16.90
C LEU A 22 34.65 -6.76 -15.87
N GLU A 23 33.72 -5.80 -15.82
CA GLU A 23 32.35 -6.07 -15.42
C GLU A 23 31.87 -7.23 -16.30
N GLN A 24 32.06 -8.45 -15.79
CA GLN A 24 31.22 -9.56 -16.16
C GLN A 24 29.82 -9.10 -15.80
N SER A 25 29.06 -8.68 -16.81
CA SER A 25 27.61 -8.74 -16.78
C SER A 25 27.26 -10.21 -16.58
N THR A 26 27.31 -10.68 -15.34
CA THR A 26 26.49 -11.81 -14.93
C THR A 26 25.07 -11.37 -15.25
N GLU A 27 24.49 -11.93 -16.31
CA GLU A 27 23.04 -11.88 -16.52
C GLU A 27 22.41 -12.18 -15.17
N ALA A 28 21.86 -11.15 -14.53
CA ALA A 28 21.22 -11.30 -13.24
C ALA A 28 20.11 -12.33 -13.46
N LYS A 29 20.21 -13.48 -12.78
CA LYS A 29 19.17 -14.50 -12.88
C LYS A 29 17.82 -13.80 -12.63
N PRO A 30 16.83 -14.02 -13.51
CA PRO A 30 15.53 -13.39 -13.31
C PRO A 30 15.01 -13.77 -11.94
N LEU A 31 14.45 -12.79 -11.23
CA LEU A 31 13.89 -13.03 -9.91
C LEU A 31 12.82 -14.13 -10.00
N PRO A 32 12.80 -15.09 -9.06
CA PRO A 32 11.80 -16.15 -9.05
C PRO A 32 10.45 -15.55 -8.63
N GLY A 33 9.73 -14.96 -9.57
CA GLY A 33 8.45 -14.32 -9.29
C GLY A 33 7.42 -14.53 -10.39
N LYS A 34 6.16 -14.25 -10.04
CA LYS A 34 5.01 -14.40 -10.93
C LYS A 34 4.09 -13.20 -10.85
N TRP A 35 3.66 -12.74 -12.02
CA TRP A 35 2.68 -11.67 -12.15
C TRP A 35 1.27 -12.23 -12.25
N PHE A 36 0.34 -11.56 -11.59
CA PHE A 36 -1.09 -11.83 -11.67
C PHE A 36 -1.85 -10.54 -11.94
N ILE A 37 -2.76 -10.58 -12.90
CA ILE A 37 -3.70 -9.51 -13.23
C ILE A 37 -5.06 -9.82 -12.62
N LEU A 38 -5.75 -8.79 -12.12
CA LEU A 38 -7.13 -8.90 -11.66
C LEU A 38 -8.10 -8.73 -12.84
N ARG A 39 -8.91 -9.75 -13.14
CA ARG A 39 -10.00 -9.69 -14.11
C ARG A 39 -11.29 -10.17 -13.47
N GLN A 40 -12.29 -9.31 -13.44
CA GLN A 40 -13.63 -9.65 -12.93
C GLN A 40 -13.58 -10.31 -11.54
N GLY A 41 -12.71 -9.81 -10.65
CA GLY A 41 -12.54 -10.35 -9.30
C GLY A 41 -11.59 -11.54 -9.17
N HIS A 42 -11.08 -12.09 -10.27
CA HIS A 42 -10.17 -13.24 -10.28
C HIS A 42 -8.75 -12.86 -10.67
N PHE A 43 -7.77 -13.53 -10.06
CA PHE A 43 -6.37 -13.39 -10.42
C PHE A 43 -5.99 -14.37 -11.53
N GLU A 44 -5.51 -13.84 -12.64
CA GLU A 44 -5.00 -14.61 -13.78
C GLU A 44 -3.49 -14.40 -13.90
N SER A 45 -2.73 -15.47 -14.17
CA SER A 45 -1.29 -15.33 -14.37
C SER A 45 -0.99 -14.65 -15.71
N ILE A 46 0.00 -13.74 -15.70
CA ILE A 46 0.50 -13.02 -16.87
C ILE A 46 2.02 -13.05 -16.88
N GLU A 47 2.64 -12.77 -18.02
CA GLU A 47 4.10 -12.66 -18.12
C GLU A 47 4.62 -11.36 -17.50
N ALA A 48 3.94 -10.25 -17.78
CA ALA A 48 4.27 -8.92 -17.28
C ALA A 48 3.03 -8.00 -17.32
N PRO A 49 2.96 -6.98 -16.46
CA PRO A 49 1.85 -6.02 -16.48
C PRO A 49 1.93 -5.13 -17.73
N SER A 50 0.76 -4.79 -18.26
CA SER A 50 0.62 -3.89 -19.41
C SER A 50 -0.48 -2.88 -19.13
N THR A 51 -0.24 -1.63 -19.53
CA THR A 51 -1.22 -0.54 -19.42
C THR A 51 -2.46 -0.84 -20.26
N SER A 52 -3.64 -0.68 -19.68
CA SER A 52 -4.92 -0.80 -20.39
C SER A 52 -5.88 0.22 -19.79
N ILE A 53 -5.78 1.46 -20.26
CA ILE A 53 -6.62 2.56 -19.78
C ILE A 53 -8.09 2.27 -20.12
N ARG A 54 -8.88 1.98 -19.08
CA ARG A 54 -10.35 1.98 -19.16
C ARG A 54 -10.89 2.92 -18.08
N PRO A 55 -11.58 4.01 -18.47
CA PRO A 55 -12.09 4.95 -17.48
C PRO A 55 -13.25 4.33 -16.68
N GLN A 56 -13.11 4.32 -15.36
CA GLN A 56 -14.15 3.96 -14.39
C GLN A 56 -14.03 4.87 -13.17
N PRO A 57 -15.10 5.21 -12.43
CA PRO A 57 -14.98 5.98 -11.20
C PRO A 57 -14.12 5.29 -10.14
N TRP A 58 -13.31 6.05 -9.39
CA TRP A 58 -12.33 5.52 -8.42
C TRP A 58 -12.89 4.47 -7.44
N THR A 59 -14.08 4.71 -6.90
CA THR A 59 -14.68 3.83 -5.88
C THR A 59 -15.34 2.57 -6.42
N VAL A 60 -15.46 2.43 -7.74
CA VAL A 60 -15.97 1.20 -8.39
C VAL A 60 -14.89 0.41 -9.11
N GLN A 61 -13.65 0.90 -9.12
CA GLN A 61 -12.52 0.24 -9.76
C GLN A 61 -12.10 -1.04 -9.02
N SER A 62 -11.75 -2.05 -9.80
CA SER A 62 -11.24 -3.33 -9.30
C SER A 62 -9.75 -3.20 -8.98
N ARG A 63 -9.41 -3.24 -7.69
CA ARG A 63 -8.02 -3.15 -7.20
C ARG A 63 -7.83 -3.87 -5.88
N VAL A 64 -6.59 -4.16 -5.54
CA VAL A 64 -6.20 -4.64 -4.21
C VAL A 64 -6.10 -3.43 -3.27
N ALA A 65 -7.06 -3.30 -2.36
CA ALA A 65 -7.17 -2.17 -1.44
C ALA A 65 -6.41 -2.37 -0.12
N ALA A 66 -6.24 -3.62 0.30
CA ALA A 66 -5.49 -3.96 1.51
C ALA A 66 -4.99 -5.40 1.46
N LEU A 67 -3.82 -5.62 2.09
CA LEU A 67 -3.27 -6.94 2.37
C LEU A 67 -3.17 -7.17 3.88
N SER A 68 -3.54 -8.38 4.31
CA SER A 68 -3.50 -8.86 5.69
C SER A 68 -3.09 -10.34 5.70
N ALA A 69 -2.71 -10.92 6.85
CA ALA A 69 -2.56 -12.36 6.98
C ALA A 69 -3.32 -12.92 8.18
N LEU A 70 -3.66 -14.20 8.06
CA LEU A 70 -4.35 -14.98 9.05
C LEU A 70 -4.04 -16.46 8.81
N ASP A 71 -3.61 -17.18 9.86
CA ASP A 71 -3.32 -18.62 9.82
C ASP A 71 -2.43 -19.03 8.62
N HIS A 72 -1.31 -18.33 8.41
CA HIS A 72 -0.34 -18.56 7.33
C HIS A 72 -0.83 -18.31 5.90
N LYS A 73 -1.99 -17.66 5.74
CA LYS A 73 -2.50 -17.24 4.44
C LYS A 73 -2.50 -15.72 4.34
N VAL A 74 -2.20 -15.22 3.15
CA VAL A 74 -2.36 -13.80 2.82
C VAL A 74 -3.78 -13.58 2.34
N PHE A 75 -4.47 -12.60 2.87
CA PHE A 75 -5.79 -12.18 2.44
C PHE A 75 -5.71 -10.82 1.74
N LEU A 76 -6.33 -10.76 0.57
CA LEU A 76 -6.41 -9.58 -0.29
C LEU A 76 -7.83 -9.04 -0.27
N ALA A 77 -7.99 -7.78 0.11
CA ALA A 77 -9.24 -7.06 -0.09
C ALA A 77 -9.29 -6.50 -1.51
N VAL A 78 -10.29 -6.91 -2.28
CA VAL A 78 -10.49 -6.49 -3.67
C VAL A 78 -11.75 -5.64 -3.79
N ASN A 79 -11.59 -4.37 -4.17
CA ASN A 79 -12.70 -3.45 -4.36
C ASN A 79 -13.75 -4.02 -5.33
N GLY A 80 -15.02 -3.95 -4.94
CA GLY A 80 -16.12 -4.49 -5.73
C GLY A 80 -16.27 -6.02 -5.73
N TRP A 81 -15.24 -6.76 -5.29
CA TRP A 81 -15.13 -8.22 -5.46
C TRP A 81 -14.88 -9.01 -4.17
N GLY A 82 -14.74 -8.34 -3.02
CA GLY A 82 -14.70 -9.00 -1.72
C GLY A 82 -13.30 -9.34 -1.25
N ILE A 83 -13.15 -10.49 -0.61
CA ILE A 83 -11.87 -10.92 -0.02
C ILE A 83 -11.39 -12.16 -0.78
N VAL A 84 -10.09 -12.24 -1.02
CA VAL A 84 -9.44 -13.41 -1.62
C VAL A 84 -8.41 -13.93 -0.64
N SER A 85 -8.45 -15.21 -0.27
CA SER A 85 -7.31 -15.83 0.41
C SER A 85 -6.33 -16.35 -0.64
N LEU A 86 -5.06 -16.23 -0.31
CA LEU A 86 -3.93 -16.69 -1.09
C LEU A 86 -3.08 -17.56 -0.19
N ASP A 87 -3.09 -18.85 -0.50
CA ASP A 87 -2.24 -19.84 0.12
C ASP A 87 -0.98 -20.02 -0.76
N ILE A 88 0.18 -19.68 -0.20
CA ILE A 88 1.46 -19.68 -0.91
C ILE A 88 2.38 -20.72 -0.28
N THR A 89 2.15 -21.98 -0.62
CA THR A 89 3.11 -23.06 -0.32
C THR A 89 4.22 -23.13 -1.38
N SER A 90 3.93 -22.71 -2.61
CA SER A 90 4.87 -22.65 -3.73
C SER A 90 4.44 -21.60 -4.76
N LEU A 91 5.42 -20.90 -5.36
CA LEU A 91 5.14 -20.03 -6.51
C LEU A 91 4.64 -20.80 -7.72
N SER A 92 4.95 -22.09 -7.86
CA SER A 92 4.52 -22.87 -9.02
C SER A 92 2.99 -22.99 -9.10
N ASP A 93 2.33 -23.02 -7.95
CA ASP A 93 0.90 -23.30 -7.82
C ASP A 93 0.27 -22.51 -6.64
N PRO A 94 0.16 -21.17 -6.75
CA PRO A 94 -0.53 -20.38 -5.74
C PRO A 94 -2.03 -20.65 -5.79
N HIS A 95 -2.63 -20.97 -4.64
CA HIS A 95 -4.05 -21.27 -4.57
C HIS A 95 -4.84 -20.05 -4.08
N PHE A 96 -5.80 -19.62 -4.89
CA PHE A 96 -6.72 -18.52 -4.58
C PHE A 96 -8.10 -19.04 -4.19
N GLU A 97 -8.60 -18.60 -3.04
CA GLU A 97 -9.97 -18.87 -2.59
C GLU A 97 -10.74 -17.55 -2.52
N TYR A 98 -11.91 -17.50 -3.15
CA TYR A 98 -12.67 -16.26 -3.33
C TYR A 98 -13.87 -16.21 -2.41
N PHE A 99 -13.90 -15.20 -1.53
CA PHE A 99 -15.02 -14.88 -0.66
C PHE A 99 -15.76 -13.67 -1.25
N TYR A 100 -16.53 -13.92 -2.31
CA TYR A 100 -17.33 -12.89 -2.97
C TYR A 100 -18.82 -13.07 -2.70
N ASP A 101 -19.43 -12.03 -2.15
CA ASP A 101 -20.87 -11.85 -2.13
C ASP A 101 -21.24 -10.55 -2.87
N PRO A 102 -21.91 -10.61 -4.02
CA PRO A 102 -22.29 -9.43 -4.78
C PRO A 102 -23.26 -8.50 -4.04
N LEU A 103 -24.04 -8.99 -3.07
CA LEU A 103 -24.92 -8.14 -2.27
C LEU A 103 -24.13 -7.27 -1.28
N ILE A 104 -22.98 -7.77 -0.82
CA ILE A 104 -22.10 -7.10 0.14
C ILE A 104 -21.11 -6.19 -0.59
N PHE A 105 -20.45 -6.65 -1.66
CA PHE A 105 -19.30 -5.93 -2.19
C PHE A 105 -19.55 -5.13 -3.46
N ARG A 106 -20.55 -5.49 -4.27
CA ARG A 106 -20.80 -4.77 -5.52
C ARG A 106 -21.09 -3.30 -5.22
N ASN A 107 -20.40 -2.43 -5.96
CA ASN A 107 -20.48 -0.96 -5.81
C ASN A 107 -19.97 -0.42 -4.46
N ARG A 108 -19.25 -1.20 -3.66
CA ARG A 108 -18.60 -0.74 -2.43
C ARG A 108 -17.09 -0.74 -2.56
N THR A 109 -16.47 0.23 -1.90
CA THR A 109 -15.01 0.32 -1.76
C THR A 109 -14.60 -0.25 -0.43
N ILE A 110 -13.60 -1.12 -0.42
CA ILE A 110 -12.92 -1.59 0.77
C ILE A 110 -11.78 -0.62 1.07
N THR A 111 -11.58 -0.26 2.34
CA THR A 111 -10.45 0.62 2.75
C THR A 111 -9.51 -0.05 3.71
N SER A 112 -9.97 -1.05 4.45
CA SER A 112 -9.20 -1.71 5.50
C SER A 112 -9.58 -3.18 5.58
N LEU A 113 -8.57 -4.02 5.79
CA LEU A 113 -8.70 -5.43 6.11
C LEU A 113 -7.66 -5.75 7.20
N PHE A 114 -8.11 -6.36 8.29
CA PHE A 114 -7.25 -6.73 9.39
C PHE A 114 -7.83 -7.94 10.14
N PRO A 115 -7.01 -8.76 10.80
CA PRO A 115 -7.47 -9.91 11.54
C PRO A 115 -7.99 -9.53 12.92
N ASP A 116 -8.98 -10.30 13.36
CA ASP A 116 -9.52 -10.33 14.72
C ASP A 116 -9.60 -11.81 15.12
N LYS A 117 -8.59 -12.29 15.85
CA LYS A 117 -8.44 -13.72 16.20
C LYS A 117 -8.41 -14.59 14.93
N LYS A 118 -9.38 -15.50 14.75
CA LYS A 118 -9.50 -16.43 13.61
C LYS A 118 -10.37 -15.89 12.48
N THR A 119 -10.55 -14.59 12.42
CA THR A 119 -11.48 -13.92 11.49
C THR A 119 -10.84 -12.66 10.95
N LEU A 120 -11.45 -12.08 9.92
CA LEU A 120 -11.02 -10.81 9.36
C LEU A 120 -12.14 -9.79 9.47
N ILE A 121 -11.81 -8.59 9.93
CA ILE A 121 -12.69 -7.42 9.88
C ILE A 121 -12.33 -6.63 8.64
N CYS A 122 -13.36 -6.28 7.86
CA CYS A 122 -13.25 -5.49 6.65
C CYS A 122 -14.11 -4.25 6.79
N HIS A 123 -13.52 -3.09 6.51
CA HIS A 123 -14.25 -1.84 6.38
C HIS A 123 -14.61 -1.59 4.92
N LEU A 124 -15.87 -1.25 4.69
CA LEU A 124 -16.45 -0.98 3.37
C LEU A 124 -17.28 0.28 3.44
N TYR A 125 -17.25 1.05 2.36
CA TYR A 125 -18.13 2.18 2.22
C TYR A 125 -18.74 2.28 0.83
N PHE A 126 -19.86 2.96 0.80
CA PHE A 126 -20.50 3.41 -0.41
C PHE A 126 -20.32 4.93 -0.47
N ASN A 127 -20.12 5.48 -1.67
CA ASN A 127 -20.09 6.92 -1.86
C ASN A 127 -20.88 7.27 -3.09
N THR A 128 -22.06 7.84 -2.88
CA THR A 128 -22.98 8.24 -3.93
C THR A 128 -22.32 9.10 -5.03
N LEU A 129 -21.41 10.02 -4.68
CA LEU A 129 -20.76 10.93 -5.64
C LEU A 129 -19.74 10.24 -6.56
N LEU A 130 -19.22 9.08 -6.14
CA LEU A 130 -18.18 8.36 -6.88
C LEU A 130 -18.70 7.02 -7.43
N ASN A 131 -20.02 6.81 -7.43
CA ASN A 131 -20.64 5.58 -7.89
C ASN A 131 -21.43 5.74 -9.19
N THR A 132 -21.82 4.60 -9.75
CA THR A 132 -22.71 4.52 -10.92
C THR A 132 -24.16 4.22 -10.55
N VAL A 133 -24.43 4.02 -9.26
CA VAL A 133 -25.75 3.74 -8.69
C VAL A 133 -26.03 4.66 -7.51
N GLN A 134 -27.29 4.76 -7.09
CA GLN A 134 -27.69 5.47 -5.87
C GLN A 134 -27.72 4.52 -4.67
N GLN A 135 -27.65 5.06 -3.45
CA GLN A 135 -27.68 4.26 -2.21
C GLN A 135 -28.95 3.41 -2.10
N GLN A 136 -30.08 3.96 -2.53
CA GLN A 136 -31.38 3.30 -2.55
C GLN A 136 -31.42 2.06 -3.48
N ASP A 137 -30.51 1.98 -4.45
CA ASP A 137 -30.41 0.84 -5.37
C ASP A 137 -29.67 -0.35 -4.74
N LEU A 138 -28.99 -0.15 -3.61
CA LEU A 138 -28.29 -1.21 -2.90
C LEU A 138 -29.29 -2.13 -2.18
N LYS A 139 -29.10 -3.44 -2.37
CA LYS A 139 -29.91 -4.49 -1.71
C LYS A 139 -29.70 -4.56 -0.20
N ILE A 140 -28.52 -4.16 0.25
CA ILE A 140 -28.17 -4.03 1.66
C ILE A 140 -27.78 -2.56 1.85
N GLN A 141 -28.27 -1.89 2.90
CA GLN A 141 -27.91 -0.51 3.24
C GLN A 141 -27.38 -0.48 4.68
N GLY A 142 -26.75 0.62 5.09
CA GLY A 142 -26.30 0.79 6.47
C GLY A 142 -25.29 -0.26 6.93
N ILE A 143 -24.34 -0.64 6.07
CA ILE A 143 -23.20 -1.49 6.44
C ILE A 143 -21.89 -0.74 6.23
N SER A 144 -21.03 -0.77 7.24
CA SER A 144 -19.68 -0.18 7.22
C SER A 144 -18.60 -1.19 7.61
N LEU A 145 -18.97 -2.21 8.39
CA LEU A 145 -18.07 -3.28 8.80
C LEU A 145 -18.70 -4.66 8.55
N ILE A 146 -17.87 -5.55 8.02
CA ILE A 146 -18.18 -6.98 7.95
C ILE A 146 -17.06 -7.78 8.59
N LYS A 147 -17.41 -8.97 9.06
CA LYS A 147 -16.49 -9.95 9.62
C LYS A 147 -16.55 -11.23 8.80
N LEU A 148 -15.44 -11.60 8.18
CA LEU A 148 -15.28 -12.87 7.48
C LEU A 148 -14.84 -13.95 8.47
N PHE A 149 -15.52 -15.09 8.44
CA PHE A 149 -15.11 -16.33 9.07
C PHE A 149 -14.61 -17.27 7.97
N PRO A 150 -13.29 -17.32 7.69
CA PRO A 150 -12.79 -18.01 6.50
C PRO A 150 -13.12 -19.50 6.48
N ILE A 151 -13.02 -20.18 7.63
CA ILE A 151 -13.30 -21.62 7.77
C ILE A 151 -14.72 -21.98 7.30
N ASP A 152 -15.69 -21.12 7.63
CA ASP A 152 -17.10 -21.35 7.32
C ASP A 152 -17.52 -20.66 6.01
N SER A 153 -16.65 -19.84 5.41
CA SER A 153 -16.95 -18.98 4.26
C SER A 153 -18.18 -18.07 4.47
N ILE A 154 -18.42 -17.61 5.70
CA ILE A 154 -19.56 -16.74 6.03
C ILE A 154 -19.12 -15.33 6.42
N TYR A 155 -20.01 -14.38 6.12
CA TYR A 155 -19.93 -13.01 6.59
C TYR A 155 -20.91 -12.76 7.73
N ARG A 156 -20.48 -11.97 8.72
CA ARG A 156 -21.37 -11.35 9.70
C ARG A 156 -21.24 -9.84 9.63
N PHE A 157 -22.36 -9.14 9.70
CA PHE A 157 -22.35 -7.68 9.73
C PHE A 157 -22.05 -7.19 11.15
N ILE A 158 -21.17 -6.19 11.23
CA ILE A 158 -20.95 -5.42 12.44
C ILE A 158 -21.58 -4.06 12.15
N ILE A 159 -22.70 -3.75 12.81
CA ILE A 159 -23.45 -2.51 12.59
C ILE A 159 -23.23 -1.61 13.81
N PRO A 160 -22.35 -0.58 13.71
CA PRO A 160 -22.13 0.37 14.79
C PRO A 160 -23.45 1.02 15.25
N PRO A 161 -23.62 1.33 16.55
CA PRO A 161 -24.80 1.99 17.07
C PRO A 161 -25.24 3.24 16.28
N PHE A 162 -24.31 4.09 15.86
CA PHE A 162 -24.58 5.28 15.06
C PHE A 162 -25.19 4.91 13.70
N GLN A 163 -24.59 3.96 12.98
CA GLN A 163 -25.11 3.49 11.69
C GLN A 163 -26.47 2.80 11.82
N ARG A 164 -26.71 2.09 12.93
CA ARG A 164 -28.02 1.47 13.21
C ARG A 164 -29.14 2.50 13.33
N GLN A 165 -28.83 3.66 13.91
CA GLN A 165 -29.78 4.76 14.08
C GLN A 165 -29.89 5.63 12.82
N ASN A 166 -28.82 5.68 12.00
CA ASN A 166 -28.70 6.54 10.83
C ASN A 166 -28.18 5.73 9.62
N PRO A 167 -28.98 4.79 9.06
CA PRO A 167 -28.55 3.86 8.00
C PRO A 167 -28.18 4.54 6.67
N GLU A 168 -28.62 5.78 6.47
CA GLU A 168 -28.31 6.63 5.33
C GLU A 168 -26.87 7.19 5.38
N TRP A 169 -26.23 7.23 6.54
CA TRP A 169 -24.87 7.76 6.67
C TRP A 169 -23.82 6.75 6.19
N GLU A 170 -22.91 7.23 5.36
CA GLU A 170 -21.82 6.46 4.76
C GLU A 170 -20.53 6.67 5.57
N SER A 171 -19.86 5.60 6.03
CA SER A 171 -18.53 5.77 6.65
C SER A 171 -17.45 5.95 5.59
N VAL A 172 -17.11 7.20 5.26
CA VAL A 172 -16.16 7.50 4.19
C VAL A 172 -14.70 7.38 4.60
N SER A 173 -14.41 7.46 5.91
CA SER A 173 -13.08 7.19 6.47
C SER A 173 -13.20 6.31 7.71
N PHE A 174 -12.23 5.41 7.86
CA PHE A 174 -12.16 4.47 8.97
C PHE A 174 -10.73 4.33 9.47
N LEU A 175 -10.58 4.29 10.79
CA LEU A 175 -9.29 4.17 11.45
C LEU A 175 -9.38 3.18 12.61
N VAL A 176 -8.50 2.17 12.60
CA VAL A 176 -8.24 1.32 13.77
C VAL A 176 -7.30 2.10 14.69
N ARG A 177 -7.82 2.56 15.83
CA ARG A 177 -7.05 3.28 16.85
C ARG A 177 -6.31 2.29 17.75
N ASP A 178 -7.00 1.25 18.16
CA ASP A 178 -6.48 0.11 18.92
C ASP A 178 -7.26 -1.17 18.53
N GLN A 179 -6.92 -2.33 19.12
CA GLN A 179 -7.54 -3.64 18.83
C GLN A 179 -9.07 -3.62 18.92
N ASP A 180 -9.62 -2.82 19.82
CA ASP A 180 -11.07 -2.74 20.07
C ASP A 180 -11.65 -1.33 19.86
N GLU A 181 -10.85 -0.36 19.40
CA GLU A 181 -11.29 1.03 19.23
C GLU A 181 -11.21 1.45 17.77
N PHE A 182 -12.38 1.77 17.19
CA PHE A 182 -12.49 2.17 15.79
C PHE A 182 -13.06 3.58 15.69
N LEU A 183 -12.44 4.41 14.87
CA LEU A 183 -12.90 5.75 14.57
C LEU A 183 -13.53 5.78 13.18
N PHE A 184 -14.67 6.44 13.07
CA PHE A 184 -15.41 6.59 11.83
C PHE A 184 -15.59 8.08 11.50
N GLU A 185 -15.39 8.41 10.24
CA GLU A 185 -15.92 9.62 9.62
C GLU A 185 -17.16 9.23 8.83
N TRP A 186 -18.31 9.72 9.27
CA TRP A 186 -19.59 9.53 8.60
C TRP A 186 -19.88 10.73 7.73
N LYS A 187 -20.38 10.46 6.53
CA LYS A 187 -20.83 11.47 5.59
C LYS A 187 -22.28 11.20 5.23
N HIS A 188 -23.09 12.24 5.32
CA HIS A 188 -24.43 12.28 4.76
C HIS A 188 -24.46 13.32 3.64
N SER A 189 -25.04 12.96 2.50
CA SER A 189 -25.15 13.84 1.34
C SER A 189 -26.62 13.95 0.93
N SER A 190 -27.14 15.18 0.92
CA SER A 190 -28.41 15.53 0.28
C SER A 190 -28.14 16.33 -1.01
N PRO A 191 -29.17 16.65 -1.82
CA PRO A 191 -29.00 17.52 -2.98
C PRO A 191 -28.45 18.92 -2.64
N GLU A 192 -28.74 19.43 -1.45
CA GLU A 192 -28.41 20.78 -1.02
C GLU A 192 -27.12 20.84 -0.20
N GLU A 193 -26.85 19.83 0.62
CA GLU A 193 -25.82 19.91 1.66
C GLU A 193 -25.09 18.59 1.89
N THR A 194 -23.86 18.68 2.39
CA THR A 194 -23.08 17.52 2.84
C THR A 194 -22.63 17.73 4.27
N TYR A 195 -22.94 16.76 5.13
CA TYR A 195 -22.66 16.78 6.55
C TYR A 195 -21.62 15.72 6.88
N PHE A 196 -20.77 16.04 7.86
CA PHE A 196 -19.80 15.12 8.42
C PHE A 196 -20.02 14.95 9.91
N HIS A 197 -19.98 13.71 10.37
CA HIS A 197 -20.04 13.35 11.79
C HIS A 197 -18.91 12.40 12.12
N TYR A 198 -18.40 12.43 13.35
CA TYR A 198 -17.25 11.62 13.75
C TYR A 198 -17.60 10.85 15.02
N THR A 199 -17.26 9.56 15.05
CA THR A 199 -17.54 8.71 16.21
C THR A 199 -16.36 7.81 16.56
N LEU A 200 -16.30 7.44 17.84
CA LEU A 200 -15.42 6.42 18.39
C LEU A 200 -16.27 5.24 18.86
N LEU A 201 -16.05 4.07 18.24
CA LEU A 201 -16.67 2.80 18.62
C LEU A 201 -15.70 1.99 19.47
N ASN A 202 -16.15 1.60 20.66
CA ASN A 202 -15.59 0.46 21.36
C ASN A 202 -16.28 -0.81 20.83
N TYR A 203 -15.55 -1.58 20.03
CA TYR A 203 -16.02 -2.76 19.32
C TYR A 203 -16.45 -3.90 20.26
N ARG A 204 -15.80 -4.08 21.42
CA ARG A 204 -16.19 -5.14 22.37
C ARG A 204 -17.45 -4.77 23.15
N GLU A 205 -17.52 -3.54 23.63
CA GLU A 205 -18.65 -3.06 24.42
C GLU A 205 -19.86 -2.67 23.55
N GLN A 206 -19.66 -2.55 22.22
CA GLN A 206 -20.66 -2.04 21.28
C GLN A 206 -21.21 -0.68 21.71
N LYS A 207 -20.34 0.15 22.29
CA LYS A 207 -20.63 1.53 22.67
C LYS A 207 -19.96 2.47 21.69
N GLU A 208 -20.70 3.46 21.25
CA GLU A 208 -20.22 4.44 20.29
C GLU A 208 -20.56 5.84 20.80
N GLU A 209 -19.57 6.72 20.76
CA GLU A 209 -19.72 8.11 21.18
C GLU A 209 -19.32 9.06 20.07
N SER A 210 -19.96 10.22 20.04
CA SER A 210 -19.58 11.31 19.15
C SER A 210 -18.27 11.93 19.60
N VAL A 211 -17.39 12.19 18.65
CA VAL A 211 -16.14 12.90 18.87
C VAL A 211 -16.05 14.09 17.93
N ASP A 212 -15.17 15.04 18.21
CA ASP A 212 -14.94 16.14 17.28
C ASP A 212 -13.99 15.75 16.13
N ARG A 213 -14.01 16.57 15.09
CA ARG A 213 -13.13 16.40 13.91
C ARG A 213 -11.65 16.46 14.26
N LEU A 214 -11.26 17.25 15.27
CA LEU A 214 -9.87 17.43 15.64
C LEU A 214 -9.31 16.12 16.23
N LEU A 215 -10.04 15.51 17.16
CA LEU A 215 -9.69 14.21 17.76
C LEU A 215 -9.56 13.13 16.69
N PHE A 216 -10.52 13.05 15.75
CA PHE A 216 -10.44 12.10 14.63
C PHE A 216 -9.13 12.28 13.83
N ARG A 217 -8.78 13.52 13.47
CA ARG A 217 -7.56 13.82 12.70
C ARG A 217 -6.29 13.57 13.49
N GLU A 218 -6.26 13.91 14.78
CA GLU A 218 -5.13 13.68 15.66
C GLU A 218 -4.89 12.19 15.93
N SER A 219 -5.95 11.37 15.89
CA SER A 219 -5.87 9.92 16.08
C SER A 219 -5.10 9.18 14.98
N PHE A 220 -4.93 9.78 13.80
CA PHE A 220 -3.97 9.24 12.82
C PHE A 220 -2.54 9.21 13.38
N ALA A 221 -2.23 10.05 14.37
CA ALA A 221 -1.01 10.05 15.17
C ALA A 221 0.29 10.08 14.36
N PHE A 222 0.30 10.84 13.25
CA PHE A 222 1.48 10.98 12.39
C PHE A 222 2.65 11.63 13.12
N GLN A 223 3.69 10.84 13.39
CA GLN A 223 4.96 11.32 13.92
C GLN A 223 5.80 11.94 12.80
N ARG A 224 6.54 13.02 13.08
CA ARG A 224 7.46 13.59 12.07
C ARG A 224 8.72 12.74 12.03
N VAL A 225 9.19 12.41 10.83
CA VAL A 225 10.42 11.62 10.68
C VAL A 225 11.65 12.33 11.27
N ASN A 226 11.65 13.67 11.29
CA ASN A 226 12.74 14.48 11.85
C ASN A 226 12.80 14.43 13.39
N ASP A 227 11.72 14.01 14.04
CA ASP A 227 11.65 13.91 15.50
C ASP A 227 12.13 12.51 15.98
N LEU A 228 12.43 11.60 15.05
CA LEU A 228 12.96 10.27 15.36
C LEU A 228 14.44 10.37 15.76
N LYS A 229 14.81 9.74 16.87
CA LYS A 229 16.18 9.73 17.40
C LYS A 229 17.10 8.80 16.57
N GLU A 230 18.35 9.23 16.33
CA GLU A 230 19.41 8.49 15.61
C GLU A 230 19.99 7.31 16.43
N PRO A 231 20.39 6.17 15.79
CA PRO A 231 19.81 5.50 14.65
C PRO A 231 19.11 4.19 15.08
N SER A 232 17.78 4.18 15.03
CA SER A 232 17.04 2.92 14.90
C SER A 232 17.04 2.47 13.44
N ARG A 233 16.99 1.16 13.16
CA ARG A 233 16.91 0.60 11.80
C ARG A 233 15.77 1.20 10.97
N LEU A 234 14.66 1.59 11.62
CA LEU A 234 13.55 2.31 10.99
C LEU A 234 13.99 3.66 10.38
N VAL A 235 14.81 4.44 11.09
CA VAL A 235 15.32 5.73 10.59
C VAL A 235 16.22 5.51 9.37
N LEU A 236 17.02 4.44 9.36
CA LEU A 236 17.87 4.09 8.22
C LEU A 236 17.04 3.85 6.95
N VAL A 237 16.00 3.02 7.02
CA VAL A 237 15.15 2.74 5.85
C VAL A 237 14.38 3.97 5.41
N ILE A 238 13.80 4.76 6.33
CA ILE A 238 13.08 6.00 6.01
C ILE A 238 13.99 7.00 5.30
N LYS A 239 15.21 7.21 5.80
CA LYS A 239 16.19 8.11 5.17
C LYS A 239 16.54 7.66 3.75
N LYS A 240 16.71 6.34 3.53
CA LYS A 240 16.94 5.82 2.18
C LYS A 240 15.75 6.08 1.27
N VAL A 241 14.52 5.81 1.72
CA VAL A 241 13.30 6.08 0.94
C VAL A 241 13.23 7.56 0.55
N ILE A 242 13.42 8.47 1.51
CA ILE A 242 13.44 9.92 1.26
C ILE A 242 14.50 10.23 0.19
N LYS A 243 15.73 9.77 0.34
CA LYS A 243 16.81 10.02 -0.63
C LYS A 243 16.50 9.47 -2.02
N THR A 244 15.80 8.34 -2.12
CA THR A 244 15.48 7.71 -3.40
C THR A 244 14.33 8.42 -4.11
N LEU A 245 13.26 8.80 -3.39
CA LEU A 245 12.06 9.39 -3.99
C LEU A 245 12.10 10.91 -4.10
N ILE A 246 12.95 11.56 -3.31
CA ILE A 246 13.05 13.02 -3.25
C ILE A 246 14.39 13.42 -3.85
N PRO A 247 14.42 13.84 -5.13
CA PRO A 247 15.65 14.31 -5.76
C PRO A 247 16.16 15.57 -5.08
N ALA A 248 17.49 15.78 -5.13
CA ALA A 248 18.14 16.95 -4.53
C ALA A 248 17.66 18.28 -5.16
N GLU A 249 17.31 18.26 -6.44
CA GLU A 249 16.71 19.37 -7.16
C GLU A 249 15.24 19.05 -7.47
N GLN A 250 14.33 19.65 -6.70
CA GLN A 250 12.89 19.41 -6.85
C GLN A 250 12.21 20.33 -7.88
N GLY A 251 12.89 21.37 -8.38
CA GLY A 251 12.30 22.34 -9.30
C GLY A 251 10.98 22.91 -8.76
N ASN A 252 9.90 22.80 -9.54
CA ASN A 252 8.54 23.20 -9.14
C ASN A 252 7.69 22.06 -8.53
N LYS A 253 8.21 20.83 -8.49
CA LYS A 253 7.56 19.68 -7.86
C LYS A 253 7.92 19.66 -6.38
N SER A 254 7.04 19.15 -5.53
CA SER A 254 7.39 18.92 -4.13
C SER A 254 6.72 17.66 -3.65
N THR A 255 7.51 16.70 -3.23
CA THR A 255 7.00 15.36 -2.88
C THR A 255 7.00 15.17 -1.37
N ALA A 256 5.82 15.01 -0.79
CA ALA A 256 5.60 14.57 0.58
C ALA A 256 5.53 13.05 0.65
N LEU A 257 5.90 12.50 1.81
CA LEU A 257 5.84 11.06 2.07
C LEU A 257 5.07 10.79 3.35
N HIS A 258 4.12 9.86 3.28
CA HIS A 258 3.54 9.18 4.43
C HIS A 258 4.09 7.77 4.51
N PHE A 259 4.46 7.34 5.70
CA PHE A 259 4.93 5.98 5.96
C PHE A 259 3.91 5.28 6.85
N LEU A 260 3.45 4.11 6.42
CA LEU A 260 2.52 3.27 7.17
C LEU A 260 3.23 2.00 7.60
N LEU A 261 3.61 1.91 8.86
CA LEU A 261 4.31 0.77 9.43
C LEU A 261 3.31 -0.25 10.00
N LYS A 262 3.30 -1.44 9.39
CA LYS A 262 2.63 -2.65 9.89
C LYS A 262 3.58 -3.35 10.86
N GLU A 263 3.15 -3.48 12.11
CA GLU A 263 3.85 -4.27 13.15
C GLU A 263 2.97 -5.44 13.56
N GLY A 264 3.30 -6.63 13.06
CA GLY A 264 2.43 -7.80 13.21
C GLY A 264 1.06 -7.60 12.56
N ASP A 265 0.07 -8.29 13.09
CA ASP A 265 -1.23 -8.45 12.47
C ASP A 265 -2.34 -7.61 13.12
N SER A 266 -2.05 -6.60 13.93
CA SER A 266 -3.08 -5.95 14.77
C SER A 266 -3.99 -4.93 14.07
N GLY A 267 -3.93 -4.76 12.75
CA GLY A 267 -4.68 -3.74 12.00
C GLY A 267 -4.30 -2.28 12.29
N VAL A 268 -3.76 -2.02 13.49
CA VAL A 268 -3.17 -0.76 13.92
C VAL A 268 -1.89 -0.50 13.12
N ARG A 269 -1.74 0.71 12.59
CA ARG A 269 -0.55 1.14 11.87
C ARG A 269 0.12 2.29 12.60
N LYS A 270 1.44 2.21 12.79
CA LYS A 270 2.25 3.38 13.16
C LYS A 270 2.45 4.24 11.92
N ARG A 271 2.33 5.56 12.07
CA ARG A 271 2.35 6.49 10.94
C ARG A 271 3.43 7.53 11.10
N TYR A 272 4.20 7.73 10.05
CA TYR A 272 5.21 8.78 9.98
C TYR A 272 4.98 9.67 8.77
N LYS A 273 5.39 10.93 8.87
CA LYS A 273 5.28 11.89 7.77
C LYS A 273 6.59 12.64 7.56
N TYR A 274 6.90 12.87 6.29
CA TYR A 274 7.94 13.77 5.84
C TYR A 274 7.31 14.77 4.87
N TYR A 275 7.39 16.05 5.22
CA TYR A 275 7.01 17.15 4.32
C TYR A 275 8.26 17.98 4.04
N PRO A 276 8.71 18.08 2.78
CA PRO A 276 9.82 18.95 2.43
C PRO A 276 9.44 20.42 2.68
N PRO A 277 10.42 21.31 2.94
CA PRO A 277 10.17 22.74 3.05
C PRO A 277 9.43 23.28 1.82
N GLY A 278 8.39 24.08 2.03
CA GLY A 278 7.60 24.69 0.94
C GLY A 278 6.55 23.79 0.28
N PHE A 279 6.37 22.54 0.74
CA PHE A 279 5.39 21.60 0.18
C PHE A 279 3.97 22.18 0.11
N SER A 280 3.50 22.87 1.15
CA SER A 280 2.16 23.45 1.23
C SER A 280 1.88 24.55 0.21
N SER A 281 2.93 25.12 -0.39
CA SER A 281 2.84 26.19 -1.40
C SER A 281 3.39 25.76 -2.76
N ALA A 282 3.72 24.47 -2.94
CA ALA A 282 4.25 23.96 -4.19
C ALA A 282 3.19 24.01 -5.29
N ARG A 283 3.60 24.27 -6.55
CA ARG A 283 2.68 24.26 -7.70
C ARG A 283 2.21 22.85 -8.06
N HIS A 284 3.09 21.88 -7.87
CA HIS A 284 2.82 20.47 -8.17
C HIS A 284 3.18 19.62 -6.94
N PRO A 285 2.32 19.63 -5.89
CA PRO A 285 2.53 18.78 -4.74
C PRO A 285 2.21 17.32 -5.10
N GLU A 286 3.12 16.41 -4.77
CA GLU A 286 2.93 14.97 -4.88
C GLU A 286 2.95 14.36 -3.48
N LEU A 287 2.11 13.35 -3.21
CA LEU A 287 2.11 12.62 -1.95
C LEU A 287 2.21 11.13 -2.24
N TYR A 288 3.27 10.48 -1.75
CA TYR A 288 3.36 9.03 -1.76
C TYR A 288 3.07 8.45 -0.39
N THR A 289 2.33 7.34 -0.38
CA THR A 289 2.19 6.49 0.80
C THR A 289 3.12 5.29 0.63
N ILE A 290 4.03 5.11 1.57
CA ILE A 290 5.01 4.03 1.59
C ILE A 290 4.63 3.05 2.67
N ASN A 291 4.29 1.82 2.28
CA ASN A 291 4.03 0.75 3.23
C ASN A 291 5.36 0.19 3.75
N LEU A 292 5.46 0.07 5.07
CA LEU A 292 6.59 -0.52 5.78
C LEU A 292 6.11 -1.75 6.54
N ILE A 293 6.93 -2.79 6.58
CA ILE A 293 6.71 -3.98 7.41
C ILE A 293 7.84 -4.08 8.42
N LYS A 294 7.50 -4.34 9.69
CA LYS A 294 8.46 -4.81 10.69
C LYS A 294 8.41 -6.33 10.80
N ARG A 295 9.53 -7.01 10.56
CA ARG A 295 9.68 -8.47 10.73
C ARG A 295 10.85 -8.76 11.66
N GLY A 296 10.53 -9.15 12.90
CA GLY A 296 11.55 -9.20 13.96
C GLY A 296 12.18 -7.83 14.15
N GLU A 297 13.50 -7.74 13.96
CA GLU A 297 14.26 -6.50 14.04
C GLU A 297 14.44 -5.80 12.68
N ASP A 298 13.97 -6.41 11.59
CA ASP A 298 14.14 -5.87 10.25
C ASP A 298 12.94 -5.01 9.83
N PHE A 299 13.23 -3.95 9.08
CA PHE A 299 12.25 -3.10 8.43
C PHE A 299 12.36 -3.26 6.92
N ILE A 300 11.21 -3.45 6.28
CA ILE A 300 11.11 -3.64 4.84
C ILE A 300 10.21 -2.55 4.25
N ALA A 301 10.66 -1.92 3.17
CA ALA A 301 9.91 -0.93 2.42
C ALA A 301 9.81 -1.34 0.96
N LEU A 302 8.64 -1.16 0.35
CA LEU A 302 8.45 -1.22 -1.10
C LEU A 302 8.20 0.20 -1.62
N LEU A 303 9.03 0.65 -2.55
CA LEU A 303 8.84 1.92 -3.23
C LEU A 303 7.93 1.73 -4.46
N PRO A 304 7.23 2.79 -4.91
CA PRO A 304 6.30 2.71 -6.03
C PRO A 304 6.87 2.10 -7.31
N GLN A 305 8.15 2.36 -7.61
CA GLN A 305 8.85 1.86 -8.79
C GLN A 305 9.38 0.41 -8.67
N GLY A 306 9.10 -0.29 -7.57
CA GLY A 306 9.51 -1.69 -7.39
C GLY A 306 10.81 -1.90 -6.63
N THR A 307 11.45 -0.85 -6.11
CA THR A 307 12.63 -1.03 -5.24
C THR A 307 12.20 -1.49 -3.85
N LEU A 308 12.66 -2.67 -3.44
CA LEU A 308 12.58 -3.17 -2.07
C LEU A 308 13.82 -2.78 -1.28
N LEU A 309 13.59 -2.29 -0.06
CA LEU A 309 14.64 -1.98 0.91
C LEU A 309 14.43 -2.85 2.14
N ARG A 310 15.48 -3.50 2.63
CA ARG A 310 15.46 -4.27 3.89
C ARG A 310 16.64 -3.90 4.76
N THR A 311 16.38 -3.56 6.02
CA THR A 311 17.46 -3.39 7.00
C THR A 311 18.00 -4.75 7.41
N GLY A 312 19.31 -4.87 7.57
CA GLY A 312 19.95 -6.08 8.10
C GLY A 312 20.40 -5.95 9.56
N PRO A 313 21.17 -6.93 10.07
CA PRO A 313 21.60 -6.97 11.47
C PRO A 313 22.49 -5.78 11.92
N GLY A 314 23.22 -5.16 10.99
CA GLY A 314 24.08 -4.01 11.30
C GLY A 314 23.33 -2.67 11.25
N GLU A 315 23.77 -1.68 12.03
CA GLU A 315 23.18 -0.32 12.08
C GLU A 315 23.18 0.44 10.73
N LYS A 316 24.00 -0.01 9.78
CA LYS A 316 24.09 0.55 8.41
C LYS A 316 23.82 -0.50 7.34
N ASP A 317 23.41 -1.70 7.74
CA ASP A 317 23.13 -2.77 6.80
C ASP A 317 21.78 -2.51 6.14
N LEU A 318 21.81 -2.20 4.85
CA LEU A 318 20.63 -1.95 4.05
C LEU A 318 20.78 -2.69 2.73
N ARG A 319 19.93 -3.69 2.55
CA ARG A 319 19.87 -4.49 1.33
C ARG A 319 18.82 -3.93 0.40
N ILE A 320 19.14 -3.96 -0.88
CA ILE A 320 18.30 -3.44 -1.96
C ILE A 320 18.02 -4.59 -2.90
N LEU A 321 16.77 -4.71 -3.30
CA LEU A 321 16.31 -5.67 -4.29
C LEU A 321 15.32 -4.96 -5.20
N ASP A 322 15.60 -4.89 -6.50
CA ASP A 322 14.66 -4.29 -7.45
C ASP A 322 13.76 -5.38 -8.03
N LEU A 323 12.45 -5.22 -7.86
CA LEU A 323 11.44 -6.04 -8.53
C LEU A 323 11.52 -5.85 -10.05
N PRO A 324 10.96 -6.77 -10.86
CA PRO A 324 10.95 -6.58 -12.30
C PRO A 324 10.30 -5.24 -12.66
N PRO A 325 10.86 -4.50 -13.63
CA PRO A 325 10.39 -3.16 -13.96
C PRO A 325 8.95 -3.20 -14.48
N THR A 326 8.19 -2.16 -14.16
CA THR A 326 6.83 -1.93 -14.65
C THR A 326 6.80 -0.78 -15.66
N PRO A 327 5.76 -0.68 -16.51
CA PRO A 327 5.48 0.54 -17.27
C PRO A 327 5.41 1.78 -16.35
N GLU A 328 5.73 2.96 -16.88
CA GLU A 328 5.78 4.22 -16.09
C GLU A 328 4.47 4.53 -15.35
N ASP A 329 3.34 4.15 -15.95
CA ASP A 329 2.01 4.36 -15.39
C ASP A 329 1.58 3.23 -14.44
N ILE A 330 2.45 2.30 -14.05
CA ILE A 330 2.13 1.21 -13.12
C ILE A 330 3.05 1.29 -11.91
N ILE A 331 2.46 1.35 -10.72
CA ILE A 331 3.19 1.39 -9.45
C ILE A 331 2.80 0.22 -8.55
N PHE A 332 3.71 -0.09 -7.63
CA PHE A 332 3.39 -0.91 -6.46
C PHE A 332 2.76 -0.06 -5.35
N THR A 333 1.73 -0.60 -4.68
CA THR A 333 0.89 0.16 -3.75
C THR A 333 0.83 -0.41 -2.33
N ASP A 334 0.94 -1.73 -2.17
CA ASP A 334 0.99 -2.37 -0.86
C ASP A 334 1.91 -3.59 -0.92
N LEU A 335 2.41 -4.02 0.23
CA LEU A 335 3.13 -5.27 0.37
C LEU A 335 2.68 -6.06 1.60
N TYR A 336 2.87 -7.36 1.52
CA TYR A 336 2.84 -8.29 2.65
C TYR A 336 3.93 -9.34 2.46
N ILE A 337 4.44 -9.88 3.58
CA ILE A 337 5.43 -10.96 3.56
C ILE A 337 4.93 -12.05 4.49
N GLU A 338 4.72 -13.24 3.94
CA GLU A 338 4.38 -14.45 4.69
C GLU A 338 5.50 -15.46 4.44
N ASP A 339 6.12 -15.97 5.51
CA ASP A 339 7.28 -16.87 5.44
C ASP A 339 8.39 -16.38 4.49
N ASN A 340 8.59 -17.07 3.37
CA ASN A 340 9.58 -16.74 2.35
C ASN A 340 8.96 -16.13 1.10
N PHE A 341 7.69 -15.70 1.15
CA PHE A 341 6.99 -15.14 0.02
C PHE A 341 6.61 -13.69 0.27
N LEU A 342 6.90 -12.85 -0.72
CA LEU A 342 6.46 -11.48 -0.79
C LEU A 342 5.28 -11.39 -1.76
N VAL A 343 4.22 -10.71 -1.31
CA VAL A 343 3.06 -10.34 -2.11
C VAL A 343 3.08 -8.83 -2.25
N ALA A 344 3.20 -8.33 -3.48
CA ALA A 344 3.15 -6.89 -3.77
C ALA A 344 1.94 -6.58 -4.65
N ALA A 345 1.07 -5.70 -4.17
CA ALA A 345 -0.02 -5.17 -4.97
C ALA A 345 0.52 -4.12 -5.94
N TRP A 346 0.00 -4.12 -7.18
CA TRP A 346 0.31 -3.12 -8.19
C TRP A 346 -0.96 -2.62 -8.87
N GLU A 347 -0.92 -1.38 -9.35
CA GLU A 347 -2.02 -0.77 -10.11
C GLU A 347 -1.53 0.27 -11.10
N GLU A 348 -2.31 0.46 -12.15
CA GLU A 348 -2.14 1.52 -13.14
C GLU A 348 -2.61 2.88 -12.57
N VAL A 349 -1.75 3.89 -12.62
CA VAL A 349 -1.92 5.18 -11.95
C VAL A 349 -2.48 6.23 -12.91
N HIS A 350 -3.79 6.46 -12.84
CA HIS A 350 -4.38 7.76 -13.15
C HIS A 350 -5.52 8.05 -12.17
N PHE A 351 -5.51 9.22 -11.52
CA PHE A 351 -6.43 9.57 -10.42
C PHE A 351 -7.93 9.35 -10.76
N ILE A 352 -8.32 9.64 -12.00
CA ILE A 352 -9.69 9.44 -12.49
C ILE A 352 -9.94 8.07 -13.12
N ASN A 353 -8.86 7.33 -13.45
CA ASN A 353 -8.88 6.09 -14.21
C ASN A 353 -7.82 5.13 -13.64
N VAL A 354 -8.13 4.27 -12.69
CA VAL A 354 -7.30 3.08 -12.47
C VAL A 354 -7.70 2.12 -13.58
N GLY A 355 -6.72 1.82 -14.42
CA GLY A 355 -6.84 0.77 -15.42
C GLY A 355 -6.65 -0.58 -14.74
N THR A 356 -5.57 -1.26 -15.10
CA THR A 356 -5.31 -2.62 -14.64
C THR A 356 -4.69 -2.64 -13.25
N ALA A 357 -5.06 -3.62 -12.42
CA ALA A 357 -4.42 -3.89 -11.13
C ALA A 357 -4.16 -5.38 -10.95
N GLY A 358 -3.33 -5.73 -9.97
CA GLY A 358 -2.99 -7.10 -9.71
C GLY A 358 -2.02 -7.28 -8.55
N ILE A 359 -1.35 -8.42 -8.52
CA ILE A 359 -0.27 -8.71 -7.58
C ILE A 359 0.96 -9.28 -8.27
N PHE A 360 2.10 -9.13 -7.61
CA PHE A 360 3.35 -9.82 -7.91
C PHE A 360 3.72 -10.70 -6.73
N LEU A 361 4.01 -11.97 -6.99
CA LEU A 361 4.51 -12.92 -6.00
C LEU A 361 6.00 -13.13 -6.22
N LEU A 362 6.77 -13.13 -5.13
CA LEU A 362 8.22 -13.34 -5.16
C LEU A 362 8.64 -14.27 -4.03
N ASP A 363 9.46 -15.26 -4.36
CA ASP A 363 10.17 -16.07 -3.36
C ASP A 363 11.40 -15.28 -2.92
N ILE A 364 11.44 -14.88 -1.65
CA ILE A 364 12.50 -14.11 -1.02
C ILE A 364 13.40 -14.96 -0.12
N SER A 365 13.39 -16.30 -0.26
CA SER A 365 14.28 -17.22 0.47
C SER A 365 15.78 -16.99 0.19
N PHE A 366 16.12 -16.36 -0.93
CA PHE A 366 17.50 -15.95 -1.21
C PHE A 366 17.87 -14.63 -0.54
N TRP A 367 16.88 -13.86 -0.07
CA TRP A 367 17.04 -12.48 0.38
C TRP A 367 17.14 -12.40 1.90
N HIS A 368 17.97 -13.25 2.52
CA HIS A 368 18.11 -13.39 3.98
C HIS A 368 19.12 -12.48 4.64
#